data_AF-A0A164DGV2-F1
#
_entry.id   AF-A0A164DGV2-F1
#
_cell.length_a   1.000
_cell.length_b   1.000
_cell.length_c   1.000
_cell.angle_alpha   90.00
_cell.angle_beta   90.00
_cell.angle_gamma   90.00
#
_symmetry.space_group_name_H-M   'P 1'
#
loop_
_entity.id
_entity.type
_entity.pdbx_description
1 polymer ?
#
loop_
_entity_poly.entity_id
_entity_poly.type
_entity_poly.pdbx_seq_one_letter_code
_entity_poly.pdbx_strand_id
1 'polypeptide(L)'
;VVIADTPMRSFLKRIIGHSGYWSCERCIQKGLRLTFPGYKKPVIQLSDVNAPRRIDSEFLNYIKGDDTEDNHVNGLHDLSPFIDLDFPMISGFIIDPMHTMWAGALE
;
A
#
# COMPACT_ATOMS: atom_id res chain seq x y z
N VAL A 1 16.93 5.33 -4.48
CA VAL A 1 16.05 4.15 -4.31
C VAL A 1 16.08 3.73 -2.84
N VAL A 2 14.95 3.30 -2.28
CA VAL A 2 14.82 2.87 -0.88
C VAL A 2 14.40 1.40 -0.85
N ILE A 3 15.09 0.58 -0.05
CA ILE A 3 14.77 -0.82 0.18
C ILE A 3 14.47 -0.96 1.67
N ALA A 4 13.27 -1.42 1.99
CA ALA A 4 12.82 -1.61 3.35
C ALA A 4 11.73 -2.69 3.40
N ASP A 5 11.52 -3.26 4.58
CA ASP A 5 10.43 -4.20 4.81
C ASP A 5 9.07 -3.48 4.80
N THR A 6 8.00 -4.27 4.70
CA THR A 6 6.62 -3.78 4.61
C THR A 6 6.24 -2.75 5.68
N PRO A 7 6.45 -2.98 6.99
CA PRO A 7 6.08 -1.99 8.00
C PRO A 7 6.89 -0.69 7.88
N MET A 8 8.19 -0.76 7.56
CA MET A 8 9.00 0.43 7.37
C MET A 8 8.58 1.20 6.12
N ARG A 9 8.24 0.53 5.00
CA ARG A 9 7.72 1.21 3.80
C ARG A 9 6.40 1.92 4.09
N SER A 10 5.46 1.27 4.78
CA SER A 10 4.20 1.91 5.17
C SER A 10 4.43 3.14 6.04
N PHE A 11 5.40 3.07 6.96
CA PHE A 11 5.77 4.18 7.83
C PHE A 11 6.43 5.33 7.06
N LEU A 12 7.43 5.04 6.24
CA LEU A 12 8.16 6.06 5.47
C LEU A 12 7.24 6.76 4.47
N LYS A 13 6.36 6.02 3.79
CA LYS A 13 5.41 6.57 2.82
C LYS A 13 4.16 7.18 3.44
N ARG A 14 3.91 6.94 4.73
CA ARG A 14 2.68 7.32 5.44
C ARG A 14 1.40 6.77 4.77
N ILE A 15 1.48 5.52 4.33
CA ILE A 15 0.38 4.79 3.69
C ILE A 15 -0.27 3.81 4.67
N ILE A 16 -1.42 3.28 4.27
CA ILE A 16 -2.08 2.17 4.94
C ILE A 16 -1.12 0.97 5.03
N GLY A 17 -1.09 0.35 6.20
CA GLY A 17 -0.31 -0.86 6.44
C GLY A 17 -0.85 -2.07 5.65
N HIS A 18 -0.01 -3.09 5.48
CA HIS A 18 -0.31 -4.31 4.73
C HIS A 18 -1.67 -4.97 5.01
N SER A 19 -2.21 -4.82 6.22
CA SER A 19 -3.47 -5.40 6.66
C SER A 19 -4.71 -4.54 6.38
N GLY A 20 -4.58 -3.40 5.71
CA GLY A 20 -5.70 -2.52 5.36
C GLY A 20 -6.31 -2.80 3.99
N TYR A 21 -7.48 -2.21 3.73
CA TYR A 21 -8.22 -2.43 2.49
C TYR A 21 -7.53 -1.89 1.24
N TRP A 22 -6.76 -0.81 1.34
CA TRP A 22 -6.03 -0.20 0.23
C TRP A 22 -4.53 -0.35 0.43
N SER A 23 -4.09 -1.53 0.88
CA SER A 23 -2.69 -1.76 1.27
C SER A 23 -1.73 -1.94 0.10
N CYS A 24 -2.24 -2.28 -1.10
CA CYS A 24 -1.38 -2.54 -2.26
C CYS A 24 -0.63 -1.27 -2.70
N GLU A 25 0.71 -1.33 -2.65
CA GLU A 25 1.59 -0.23 -3.06
C GLU A 25 1.71 -0.08 -4.59
N ARG A 26 1.32 -1.11 -5.35
CA ARG A 26 1.49 -1.18 -6.81
C ARG A 26 0.19 -1.03 -7.58
N CYS A 27 -0.93 -1.48 -7.01
CA CYS A 27 -2.21 -1.54 -7.69
C CYS A 27 -3.28 -0.74 -6.95
N ILE A 28 -4.17 -0.12 -7.71
CA ILE A 28 -5.37 0.55 -7.22
C ILE A 28 -6.46 -0.52 -7.13
N GLN A 29 -6.56 -1.17 -5.98
CA GLN A 29 -7.63 -2.13 -5.71
C GLN A 29 -8.01 -2.14 -4.23
N LYS A 30 -9.30 -2.37 -3.98
CA LYS A 30 -9.82 -2.56 -2.64
C LYS A 30 -9.77 -4.04 -2.28
N GLY A 31 -9.09 -4.36 -1.19
CA GLY A 31 -9.06 -5.68 -0.63
C GLY A 31 -10.43 -6.13 -0.11
N LEU A 32 -10.68 -7.42 -0.19
CA LEU A 32 -11.89 -8.05 0.35
C LEU A 32 -11.57 -8.63 1.72
N ARG A 33 -12.40 -8.29 2.72
CA ARG A 33 -12.29 -8.89 4.05
C ARG A 33 -12.91 -10.27 4.04
N LEU A 34 -12.07 -11.29 4.14
CA LEU A 34 -12.48 -12.69 4.17
C LEU A 34 -12.28 -13.28 5.56
N THR A 35 -13.23 -14.12 5.95
CA THR A 35 -13.16 -14.88 7.20
C THR A 35 -13.14 -16.36 6.83
N PHE A 36 -12.03 -17.03 7.12
CA PHE A 36 -11.89 -18.47 6.86
C PHE A 36 -12.23 -19.29 8.10
N PRO A 37 -12.89 -20.45 7.95
CA PRO A 37 -13.09 -21.38 9.07
C PRO A 37 -11.75 -21.76 9.71
N GLY A 38 -11.62 -21.59 11.04
CA GLY A 38 -10.38 -21.86 11.78
C GLY A 38 -9.45 -20.66 11.97
N TYR A 39 -9.70 -19.52 11.30
CA TYR A 39 -8.93 -18.30 11.50
C TYR A 39 -9.61 -17.38 12.53
N LYS A 40 -8.88 -16.96 13.56
CA LYS A 40 -9.41 -16.05 14.60
C LYS A 40 -9.56 -14.60 14.13
N LYS A 41 -8.85 -14.21 13.08
CA LYS A 41 -8.85 -12.85 12.52
C LYS A 41 -9.18 -12.92 11.03
N PRO A 42 -9.98 -11.98 10.52
CA PRO A 42 -10.23 -11.87 9.10
C PRO A 42 -8.96 -11.41 8.37
N VAL A 43 -8.81 -11.87 7.14
CA VAL A 43 -7.70 -11.56 6.25
C VAL A 43 -8.22 -10.61 5.17
N ILE A 44 -7.42 -9.63 4.77
CA ILE A 44 -7.71 -8.81 3.61
C ILE A 44 -7.04 -9.48 2.40
N GLN A 45 -7.84 -9.85 1.40
CA GLN A 45 -7.36 -10.44 0.16
C GLN A 45 -7.45 -9.43 -0.99
N LEU A 46 -6.32 -9.20 -1.66
CA LEU A 46 -6.23 -8.49 -2.92
C LEU A 46 -6.36 -9.52 -4.04
N SER A 47 -7.46 -9.49 -4.78
CA SER A 47 -7.82 -10.57 -5.73
C SER A 47 -7.76 -10.13 -7.18
N ASP A 48 -7.69 -8.83 -7.45
CA ASP A 48 -7.66 -8.32 -8.81
C ASP A 48 -6.23 -8.34 -9.35
N VAL A 49 -6.00 -9.23 -10.32
CA VAL A 49 -4.72 -9.39 -11.01
C VAL A 49 -4.54 -8.39 -12.15
N ASN A 50 -5.61 -7.74 -12.62
CA ASN A 50 -5.61 -6.77 -13.72
C ASN A 50 -5.92 -5.35 -13.22
N ALA A 51 -5.79 -5.12 -11.91
CA ALA A 51 -6.02 -3.82 -11.30
C ALA A 51 -5.10 -2.75 -11.91
N PRO A 52 -5.58 -1.51 -12.08
CA PRO A 52 -4.77 -0.39 -12.54
C PRO A 52 -3.54 -0.19 -11.65
N ARG A 53 -2.41 0.16 -12.25
CA ARG A 53 -1.17 0.42 -11.50
C ARG A 53 -1.17 1.83 -10.92
N ARG A 54 -0.63 1.97 -9.71
CA ARG A 54 -0.34 3.27 -9.10
C ARG A 54 0.82 3.93 -9.83
N ILE A 55 0.76 5.25 -10.00
CA ILE A 55 1.81 6.04 -10.64
C ILE A 55 2.28 7.16 -9.71
N ASP A 56 3.58 7.50 -9.80
CA ASP A 56 4.21 8.47 -8.89
C ASP A 56 3.54 9.85 -8.92
N SER A 57 3.12 10.32 -10.09
CA SER A 57 2.47 11.63 -10.28
C SER A 57 1.13 11.77 -9.57
N GLU A 58 0.42 10.65 -9.36
CA GLU A 58 -0.92 10.61 -8.78
C GLU A 58 -0.89 10.21 -7.30
N PHE A 59 0.29 10.13 -6.67
CA PHE A 59 0.41 9.60 -5.30
C PHE A 59 -0.47 10.33 -4.29
N LEU A 60 -0.57 11.65 -4.39
CA LEU A 60 -1.41 12.49 -3.52
C LEU A 60 -2.91 12.34 -3.80
N ASN A 61 -3.29 11.90 -4.99
CA ASN A 61 -4.69 11.65 -5.36
C ASN A 61 -5.25 10.38 -4.72
N TYR A 62 -4.38 9.54 -4.11
CA TYR A 62 -4.78 8.34 -3.37
C TYR A 62 -5.07 8.59 -1.88
N ILE A 63 -5.16 9.86 -1.46
CA ILE A 63 -5.67 10.24 -0.14
C ILE A 63 -7.19 10.11 -0.16
N LYS A 64 -7.77 9.69 0.98
CA LYS A 64 -9.22 9.67 1.19
C LYS A 64 -9.81 11.08 1.09
N GLY A 65 -10.42 11.39 -0.05
CA GLY A 65 -11.24 12.58 -0.27
C GLY A 65 -12.71 12.18 -0.49
N ASP A 66 -13.60 13.18 -0.50
CA ASP A 66 -15.01 12.96 -0.89
C ASP A 66 -15.14 12.52 -2.37
N ASP A 67 -14.13 12.81 -3.20
CA ASP A 67 -14.08 12.52 -4.63
C ASP A 67 -13.35 11.21 -5.01
N THR A 68 -12.70 10.53 -4.06
CA THR A 68 -11.86 9.35 -4.34
C THR A 68 -12.25 8.15 -3.47
N GLU A 69 -12.56 7.02 -4.12
CA GLU A 69 -12.84 5.76 -3.40
C GLU A 69 -11.59 5.15 -2.74
N ASP A 70 -10.40 5.58 -3.18
CA ASP A 70 -9.10 5.12 -2.69
C ASP A 70 -8.72 5.79 -1.36
N ASN A 71 -8.09 5.02 -0.49
CA ASN A 71 -7.62 5.48 0.81
C ASN A 71 -6.25 4.87 1.08
N HIS A 72 -5.33 4.92 0.11
CA HIS A 72 -3.99 4.36 0.27
C HIS A 72 -3.14 5.18 1.24
N VAL A 73 -3.28 6.51 1.23
CA VAL A 73 -2.51 7.43 2.05
C VAL A 73 -3.32 7.81 3.29
N ASN A 74 -2.73 7.74 4.49
CA ASN A 74 -3.47 7.85 5.76
C ASN A 74 -4.13 9.24 5.97
N GLY A 75 -3.64 10.30 5.31
CA GLY A 75 -4.31 11.60 5.29
C GLY A 75 -3.42 12.76 4.83
N LEU A 76 -4.06 13.90 4.52
CA LEU A 76 -3.40 15.16 4.13
C LEU A 76 -2.53 15.78 5.23
N HIS A 77 -2.79 15.45 6.49
CA HIS A 77 -2.06 16.02 7.64
C HIS A 77 -0.83 15.21 8.08
N ASP A 78 -0.65 13.99 7.53
CA ASP A 78 0.48 13.11 7.85
C ASP A 78 1.18 12.66 6.55
N LEU A 79 1.68 13.64 5.80
CA LEU A 79 2.41 13.38 4.57
C LEU A 79 3.84 12.93 4.85
N SER A 80 4.35 12.09 3.96
CA SER A 80 5.73 11.64 4.00
C SER A 80 6.70 12.81 3.72
N PRO A 81 7.79 12.96 4.50
CA PRO A 81 8.87 13.91 4.19
C PRO A 81 9.53 13.68 2.82
N PHE A 82 9.35 12.49 2.22
CA PHE A 82 9.85 12.18 0.89
C PHE A 82 9.12 12.94 -0.22
N ILE A 83 7.88 13.41 0.04
CA ILE A 83 7.13 14.25 -0.90
C ILE A 83 7.83 15.59 -1.07
N ASP A 84 8.30 16.20 0.03
CA ASP A 84 9.02 17.48 -0.01
C ASP A 84 10.37 17.40 -0.72
N LEU A 85 10.93 16.19 -0.83
CA LEU A 85 12.19 15.90 -1.51
C LEU A 85 12.00 15.54 -3.00
N ASP A 86 10.78 15.65 -3.53
CA ASP A 86 10.42 15.25 -4.89
C ASP A 86 10.83 13.79 -5.20
N PHE A 87 10.71 12.93 -4.19
CA PHE A 87 11.11 11.52 -4.32
C PHE A 87 9.96 10.68 -4.90
N PRO A 88 10.23 9.77 -5.85
CA PRO A 88 9.21 8.91 -6.42
C PRO A 88 8.67 7.90 -5.38
N MET A 89 7.43 8.11 -4.94
CA MET A 89 6.82 7.39 -3.82
C MET A 89 6.45 5.93 -4.15
N ILE A 90 6.28 5.57 -5.43
CA ILE A 90 5.92 4.23 -5.87
C ILE A 90 7.12 3.53 -6.51
N SER A 91 7.76 4.17 -7.49
CA SER A 91 8.90 3.56 -8.19
C SER A 91 10.21 3.64 -7.41
N GLY A 92 10.37 4.64 -6.53
CA GLY A 92 11.57 4.82 -5.72
C GLY A 92 11.73 3.82 -4.57
N PHE A 93 10.64 3.18 -4.15
CA PHE A 93 10.64 2.12 -3.14
C PHE A 93 10.58 0.76 -3.83
N ILE A 94 11.62 -0.04 -3.65
CA ILE A 94 11.69 -1.40 -4.20
C ILE A 94 10.98 -2.35 -3.25
N ILE A 95 10.10 -3.16 -3.82
CA ILE A 95 9.50 -4.29 -3.13
C ILE A 95 10.47 -5.45 -3.32
N ASP A 96 11.21 -5.76 -2.28
CA ASP A 96 12.20 -6.84 -2.31
C ASP A 96 11.47 -8.19 -2.29
N PRO A 97 11.65 -9.05 -3.31
CA PRO A 97 10.98 -10.36 -3.39
C PRO A 97 11.29 -11.28 -2.20
N MET A 98 12.39 -11.08 -1.46
CA MET A 98 12.64 -11.80 -0.21
C MET A 98 11.55 -11.54 0.83
N HIS A 99 11.04 -10.31 0.89
CA HIS A 99 10.00 -9.87 1.82
C HIS A 99 8.58 -10.19 1.33
N THR A 100 8.39 -10.54 0.05
CA THR A 100 7.08 -10.78 -0.58
C THR A 100 6.80 -12.26 -0.86
N MET A 101 7.84 -13.09 -1.08
CA MET A 101 7.68 -14.48 -1.53
C MET A 101 8.38 -15.49 -0.62
N TRP A 102 9.62 -15.23 -0.18
CA TRP A 102 10.43 -16.25 0.51
C TRP A 102 10.25 -16.29 2.03
N ALA A 103 9.83 -15.19 2.65
CA ALA A 103 9.52 -15.13 4.07
C ALA A 103 8.03 -15.40 4.42
N GLY A 104 7.18 -15.70 3.43
CA GLY A 104 5.77 -16.03 3.64
C GLY A 104 4.88 -14.86 4.05
N ALA A 105 5.36 -13.62 3.96
CA ALA A 105 4.49 -12.45 4.08
C ALA A 105 3.71 -12.29 2.78
N LEU A 106 2.42 -12.62 2.82
CA LEU A 106 1.47 -12.36 1.74
C LEU A 106 1.28 -10.84 1.64
N GLU A 107 1.93 -10.21 0.66
CA GLU A 107 1.56 -8.89 0.14
C GLU A 107 0.79 -9.03 -1.18
#